data_AF-A0A3D1FBD6-F1
#
_entry.id   AF-A0A3D1FBD6-F1
#
_cell.length_a   1.000
_cell.length_b   1.000
_cell.length_c   1.000
_cell.angle_alpha   90.00
_cell.angle_beta   90.00
_cell.angle_gamma   90.00
#
_symmetry.space_group_name_H-M   'P 1'
#
loop_
_entity.id
_entity.type
_entity.pdbx_description
1 polymer ?
#
loop_
_entity_poly.entity_id
_entity_poly.type
_entity_poly.pdbx_seq_one_letter_code
_entity_poly.pdbx_strand_id
1 'polypeptide(L)' 'HRLSTMRVWVRDYVVMHEMAHLVEPNHRKAFWDIVGRYALTERARGYLMAVGLAQEEDVEDTPTQQ' A
#
# COMPACT_ATOMS: atom_id res chain seq x y z
N HIS A 1 -3.34 18.64 2.37
CA HIS A 1 -2.62 19.39 1.30
C HIS A 1 -1.37 18.69 0.75
N ARG A 2 -0.77 17.70 1.43
CA ARG A 2 0.54 17.10 1.03
C ARG A 2 0.46 16.07 -0.11
N LEU A 3 -0.62 15.29 -0.19
CA LEU A 3 -0.80 14.27 -1.24
C LEU A 3 -1.06 14.88 -2.63
N SER A 4 -1.82 15.97 -2.72
CA SER A 4 -2.18 16.61 -4.01
C SER A 4 -0.98 17.17 -4.77
N THR A 5 0.11 17.47 -4.07
CA THR A 5 1.36 17.98 -4.64
C THR A 5 2.37 16.87 -4.96
N MET A 6 2.07 15.62 -4.63
CA MET A 6 2.94 14.49 -4.98
C MET A 6 2.83 14.14 -6.45
N ARG A 7 3.82 13.38 -6.93
CA ARG A 7 3.83 12.85 -8.30
C ARG A 7 2.56 12.05 -8.56
N VAL A 8 2.01 12.17 -9.76
CA VAL A 8 0.73 11.53 -10.15
C VAL A 8 0.75 10.04 -9.86
N TRP A 9 1.83 9.34 -10.21
CA TRP A 9 1.94 7.90 -9.95
C TRP A 9 1.98 7.49 -8.47
N VAL A 10 2.28 8.42 -7.55
CA VAL A 10 2.15 8.20 -6.10
C VAL A 10 0.70 8.36 -5.68
N ARG A 11 0.00 9.36 -6.21
CA ARG A 11 -1.44 9.54 -5.96
C ARG A 11 -2.25 8.37 -6.49
N ASP A 12 -1.93 7.89 -7.68
CA ASP A 12 -2.60 6.73 -8.29
C ASP A 12 -2.37 5.47 -7.44
N TYR A 13 -1.16 5.30 -6.90
CA TYR A 13 -0.87 4.24 -5.94
C TYR A 13 -1.72 4.34 -4.68
N VAL A 14 -1.85 5.53 -4.08
CA VAL A 14 -2.69 5.72 -2.89
C VAL A 14 -4.15 5.41 -3.19
N VAL A 15 -4.68 5.87 -4.33
CA VAL A 15 -6.06 5.53 -4.72
C VAL A 15 -6.23 4.02 -4.89
N MET A 16 -5.30 3.34 -5.58
CA MET A 16 -5.32 1.88 -5.71
C MET A 16 -5.22 1.17 -4.35
N HIS A 17 -4.42 1.70 -3.42
CA HIS A 17 -4.27 1.19 -2.05
C HIS A 17 -5.59 1.27 -1.28
N GLU A 18 -6.23 2.45 -1.26
CA GLU A 18 -7.53 2.63 -0.60
C GLU A 18 -8.63 1.78 -1.24
N MET A 19 -8.61 1.63 -2.57
CA MET A 19 -9.56 0.75 -3.26
C MET A 19 -9.33 -0.72 -2.93
N ALA A 20 -8.07 -1.15 -2.73
CA ALA A 20 -7.77 -2.51 -2.31
C ALA A 20 -8.29 -2.80 -0.90
N HIS A 21 -8.32 -1.82 0.00
CA HIS A 21 -8.93 -1.96 1.33
C HIS A 21 -10.43 -2.25 1.30
N LEU A 22 -11.13 -1.87 0.23
CA LEU A 22 -12.54 -2.23 0.05
C LEU A 22 -12.75 -3.74 -0.21
N VAL A 23 -11.70 -4.43 -0.66
CA VAL A 23 -11.72 -5.87 -0.98
C VAL A 23 -11.03 -6.68 0.11
N GLU A 24 -9.88 -6.21 0.59
CA GLU A 24 -9.10 -6.84 1.66
C GLU A 24 -8.76 -5.80 2.73
N PRO A 25 -9.42 -5.82 3.91
CA PRO A 25 -9.28 -4.75 4.91
C PRO A 25 -7.87 -4.56 5.47
N ASN A 26 -7.04 -5.61 5.49
CA ASN A 26 -5.71 -5.60 6.10
C ASN A 26 -4.63 -5.82 5.03
N HIS A 27 -3.40 -5.37 5.28
CA HIS A 27 -2.24 -5.52 4.38
C HIS A 27 -1.66 -6.96 4.31
N ARG A 28 -2.51 -7.99 4.27
CA ARG A 28 -2.13 -9.40 4.11
C ARG A 28 -1.72 -9.70 2.66
N LYS A 29 -1.20 -10.90 2.39
CA LYS A 29 -0.78 -11.32 1.04
C LYS A 29 -1.85 -11.05 -0.04
N ALA A 30 -3.12 -11.31 0.25
CA ALA A 30 -4.22 -11.07 -0.69
C ALA A 30 -4.38 -9.58 -1.08
N PHE A 31 -4.18 -8.66 -0.13
CA PHE A 31 -4.13 -7.22 -0.41
C PHE A 31 -2.96 -6.88 -1.34
N TRP A 32 -1.76 -7.43 -1.07
CA TRP A 32 -0.58 -7.20 -1.90
C TRP A 32 -0.69 -7.81 -3.30
N ASP A 33 -1.42 -8.92 -3.46
CA ASP A 33 -1.74 -9.50 -4.77
C ASP A 33 -2.65 -8.56 -5.61
N ILE A 34 -3.43 -7.68 -4.97
CA ILE A 34 -4.24 -6.65 -5.64
C ILE A 34 -3.39 -5.41 -5.94
N VAL A 35 -2.76 -4.83 -4.92
CA VAL A 35 -1.96 -3.60 -5.05
C VAL A 35 -0.75 -3.80 -5.96
N GLY A 36 -0.14 -4.99 -5.96
CA GLY A 36 0.99 -5.35 -6.81
C GLY A 36 0.70 -5.34 -8.31
N ARG A 37 -0.58 -5.27 -8.73
CA ARG A 37 -0.97 -5.11 -10.14
C ARG A 37 -0.66 -3.72 -10.69
N TYR A 38 -0.52 -2.72 -9.82
CA TYR A 38 -0.07 -1.41 -10.22
C TYR A 38 1.45 -1.42 -10.46
N ALA A 39 1.87 -1.16 -11.70
CA ALA A 39 3.25 -1.34 -12.14
C ALA A 39 4.31 -0.54 -11.36
N LEU A 40 3.90 0.54 -10.68
CA LEU A 40 4.80 1.42 -9.91
C LEU A 40 4.67 1.25 -8.39
N THR A 41 4.04 0.17 -7.91
CA THR A 41 3.81 -0.09 -6.48
C THR A 41 5.08 0.02 -5.64
N GLU A 42 6.14 -0.71 -5.97
CA GLU A 42 7.39 -0.66 -5.19
C GLU A 42 8.02 0.74 -5.20
N ARG A 43 7.94 1.45 -6.31
CA ARG A 43 8.45 2.82 -6.42
C ARG A 43 7.65 3.81 -5.59
N ALA A 44 6.32 3.67 -5.55
CA ALA A 44 5.42 4.48 -4.74
C ALA A 44 5.65 4.27 -3.26
N ARG A 45 5.82 3.01 -2.82
CA ARG A 45 6.19 2.67 -1.44
C ARG A 45 7.53 3.30 -1.06
N GLY A 46 8.56 3.15 -1.90
CA GLY A 46 9.87 3.77 -1.69
C GLY A 46 9.80 5.31 -1.56
N TYR A 47 9.00 5.95 -2.42
CA TYR A 47 8.79 7.39 -2.34
C TYR A 47 8.11 7.81 -1.03
N LEU A 48 7.05 7.11 -0.62
CA LEU A 48 6.31 7.39 0.61
C LEU A 48 7.19 7.19 1.86
N MET A 49 8.02 6.14 1.89
CA MET A 49 9.03 5.93 2.93
C MET A 49 9.99 7.12 3.02
N ALA A 50 10.55 7.56 1.89
CA ALA A 50 11.53 8.64 1.86
C ALA A 50 10.98 9.99 2.35
N VAL A 51 9.69 10.26 2.15
CA VAL A 51 9.03 11.49 2.61
C VAL A 51 8.40 11.37 4.01
N GLY A 52 8.59 10.23 4.68
CA GLY A 52 8.11 9.95 6.04
C GLY A 52 6.61 9.68 6.12
N LEU A 53 6.01 9.09 5.08
CA LEU A 53 4.57 8.84 4.97
C LEU A 53 4.23 7.38 4.62
N ALA A 54 5.17 6.45 4.77
CA ALA A 54 4.84 5.04 4.71
C ALA A 54 3.97 4.65 5.92
N GLN A 55 2.92 3.88 5.67
CA GLN A 55 2.07 3.33 6.73
C GLN A 55 2.72 2.07 7.30
N GLU A 56 2.48 1.82 8.58
CA GLU A 56 2.80 0.53 9.22
C GLU A 56 1.93 -0.54 8.58
N GLU A 57 2.55 -1.64 8.16
CA GLU A 57 1.84 -2.76 7.54
C GLU A 57 1.17 -3.56 8.66
N ASP A 58 -0.12 -3.91 8.51
CA ASP A 58 -0.81 -4.78 9.46
C ASP A 58 -0.19 -6.20 9.42
N VAL A 59 0.86 -6.43 10.22
CA VAL A 59 1.50 -7.73 10.36
C VAL A 59 0.79 -8.51 11.46
N GLU A 60 -0.19 -9.34 11.07
CA GLU A 60 -0.51 -10.57 11.80
C GLU A 60 -0.43 -11.75 10.84
N ASP A 61 0.73 -12.40 10.86
CA ASP A 61 0.91 -13.74 10.29
C ASP A 61 1.48 -14.63 11.42
N THR A 62 0.66 -14.86 12.46
CA THR A 62 0.99 -15.86 13.48
C THR A 62 0.60 -17.23 12.91
N PRO A 63 1.54 -18.16 12.68
CA PRO A 63 1.16 -19.54 12.42
C PRO A 63 0.45 -20.04 13.67
N THR A 64 -0.83 -20.39 13.57
CA THR A 64 -1.49 -21.18 14.61
C THR A 64 -0.68 -22.46 14.77
N GLN A 65 0.16 -22.53 15.81
CA GLN A 65 0.79 -23.78 16.22
C GLN A 65 -0.33 -24.74 16.60
N GLN A 66 -0.40 -25.86 15.88
CA GLN A 66 -1.09 -27.06 16.33
C GLN A 66 -0.27 -27.75 17.41
#